data_AF-A0A942YI80-F1
#
_entry.id   AF-A0A942YI80-F1
#
_cell.length_a   1.000
_cell.length_b   1.000
_cell.length_c   1.000
_cell.angle_alpha   90.00
_cell.angle_beta   90.00
_cell.angle_gamma   90.00
#
_symmetry.space_group_name_H-M   'P 1'
#
loop_
_entity.id
_entity.type
_entity.pdbx_description
1 polymer ?
#
loop_
_entity_poly.entity_id
_entity_poly.type
_entity_poly.pdbx_seq_one_letter_code
_entity_poly.pdbx_strand_id
1 'polypeptide(L)'
;MISLPPFELTPDEEKAYNHFQSNLDLTYLEGLEPISIAKLYIKAGFDKKNDVQYALYTDRPGYVQWSKEEDEKIPESDRGTNEQNFERYKNIDKGKFVQTSNYEGYIEYDSSDNPEIKSGFKMIKNENGVWKVAFMPTQ
;
A
#
# COMPACT_ATOMS: atom_id res chain seq x y z
N MET A 1 4.13 10.71 -19.87
CA MET A 1 2.72 10.68 -19.43
C MET A 1 2.72 10.34 -17.97
N ILE A 2 2.04 11.13 -17.12
CA ILE A 2 1.81 10.73 -15.73
C ILE A 2 0.81 9.59 -15.80
N SER A 3 1.24 8.37 -15.45
CA SER A 3 0.32 7.24 -15.34
C SER A 3 -0.42 7.36 -14.00
N LEU A 4 -1.74 7.23 -14.02
CA LEU A 4 -2.60 7.34 -12.84
C LEU A 4 -2.90 5.95 -12.28
N PRO A 5 -3.10 5.82 -10.96
CA PRO A 5 -3.56 4.57 -10.38
C PRO A 5 -4.95 4.17 -10.94
N PRO A 6 -5.31 2.88 -10.89
CA PRO A 6 -6.57 2.37 -11.45
C PRO A 6 -7.81 2.68 -10.59
N PHE A 7 -7.70 3.63 -9.67
CA PHE A 7 -8.73 4.03 -8.73
C PHE A 7 -8.59 5.50 -8.39
N GLU A 8 -9.66 6.08 -7.85
CA GLU A 8 -9.62 7.43 -7.27
C GLU A 8 -9.58 7.35 -5.74
N LEU A 9 -8.86 8.30 -5.14
CA LEU A 9 -8.95 8.55 -3.70
C LEU A 9 -10.23 9.35 -3.44
N THR A 10 -10.96 8.95 -2.41
CA THR A 10 -12.04 9.77 -1.85
C THR A 10 -11.47 11.08 -1.28
N PRO A 11 -12.29 12.12 -1.05
CA PRO A 11 -11.81 13.38 -0.48
C PRO A 11 -11.08 13.20 0.87
N ASP A 12 -11.54 12.28 1.71
CA ASP A 12 -10.92 12.00 3.00
C ASP A 12 -9.57 11.27 2.84
N GLU A 13 -9.49 10.29 1.92
CA GLU A 13 -8.24 9.61 1.58
C GLU A 13 -7.21 10.57 0.99
N GLU A 14 -7.63 11.44 0.07
CA GLU A 14 -6.77 12.46 -0.56
C GLU A 14 -6.26 13.46 0.48
N LYS A 15 -7.13 13.90 1.40
CA LYS A 15 -6.74 14.78 2.51
C LYS A 15 -5.71 14.10 3.43
N ALA A 16 -5.97 12.85 3.83
CA ALA A 16 -5.05 12.07 4.66
C ALA A 16 -3.71 11.88 3.95
N TYR A 17 -3.71 11.55 2.65
CA TYR A 17 -2.51 11.39 1.84
C TYR A 17 -1.68 12.67 1.74
N ASN A 18 -2.33 13.82 1.54
CA ASN A 18 -1.66 15.11 1.43
C ASN A 18 -1.05 15.58 2.76
N HIS A 19 -1.71 15.32 3.89
CA HIS A 19 -1.11 15.58 5.19
C HIS A 19 0.03 14.60 5.50
N PHE A 20 -0.20 13.30 5.30
CA PHE A 20 0.79 12.26 5.56
C PHE A 20 2.08 12.48 4.76
N GLN A 21 2.01 12.75 3.45
CA GLN A 21 3.22 12.94 2.65
C GLN A 21 4.06 14.17 3.05
N SER A 22 3.48 15.13 3.78
CA SER A 22 4.17 16.37 4.15
C SER A 22 5.17 16.18 5.29
N ASN A 23 4.90 15.24 6.20
CA ASN A 23 5.73 15.02 7.40
C ASN A 23 5.81 13.55 7.86
N LEU A 24 5.21 12.62 7.11
CA LEU A 24 5.13 11.18 7.38
C LEU A 24 4.50 10.84 8.74
N ASP A 25 3.65 11.72 9.27
CA ASP A 25 2.99 11.55 10.56
C ASP A 25 1.83 10.55 10.46
N LEU A 26 1.94 9.45 11.21
CA LEU A 26 0.98 8.35 11.22
C LEU A 26 -0.39 8.74 11.77
N THR A 27 -0.49 9.82 12.55
CA THR A 27 -1.76 10.28 13.12
C THR A 27 -2.78 10.63 12.04
N TYR A 28 -2.33 11.08 10.86
CA TYR A 28 -3.21 11.34 9.71
C TYR A 28 -3.79 10.07 9.07
N LEU A 29 -3.28 8.90 9.44
CA LEU A 29 -3.74 7.60 8.94
C LEU A 29 -4.60 6.86 9.97
N GLU A 30 -4.76 7.41 11.17
CA GLU A 30 -5.58 6.81 12.22
C GLU A 30 -7.04 6.73 11.80
N GLY A 31 -7.65 5.57 12.04
CA GLY A 31 -9.04 5.31 11.66
C GLY A 31 -9.27 5.02 10.17
N LEU A 32 -8.24 5.10 9.32
CA LEU A 32 -8.37 4.67 7.93
C LEU A 32 -8.50 3.14 7.85
N GLU A 33 -9.41 2.71 6.96
CA GLU A 33 -9.60 1.30 6.64
C GLU A 33 -8.38 0.73 5.90
N PRO A 34 -8.12 -0.59 5.99
CA PRO A 34 -7.00 -1.22 5.30
C PRO A 34 -6.94 -0.93 3.79
N ILE A 35 -8.10 -0.90 3.13
CA ILE A 35 -8.20 -0.62 1.69
C ILE A 35 -7.73 0.80 1.39
N SER A 36 -8.09 1.78 2.22
CA SER A 36 -7.63 3.15 2.08
C SER A 36 -6.11 3.25 2.20
N ILE A 37 -5.50 2.59 3.20
CA ILE A 37 -4.03 2.56 3.33
C ILE A 37 -3.36 1.93 2.11
N ALA A 38 -3.90 0.83 1.58
CA ALA A 38 -3.37 0.18 0.40
C ALA A 38 -3.43 1.11 -0.84
N LYS A 39 -4.53 1.84 -1.03
CA LYS A 39 -4.64 2.85 -2.08
C LYS A 39 -3.57 3.95 -1.93
N LEU A 40 -3.33 4.45 -0.72
CA LEU A 40 -2.29 5.46 -0.47
C LEU A 40 -0.89 4.93 -0.83
N TYR A 41 -0.60 3.68 -0.47
CA TYR A 41 0.67 3.04 -0.78
C TYR A 41 0.89 2.88 -2.29
N ILE A 42 -0.15 2.44 -3.00
CA ILE A 42 -0.10 2.29 -4.46
C ILE A 42 0.05 3.65 -5.13
N LYS A 43 -0.73 4.66 -4.69
CA LYS A 43 -0.61 6.03 -5.21
C LYS A 43 0.80 6.59 -5.02
N ALA A 44 1.43 6.37 -3.86
CA ALA A 44 2.81 6.79 -3.63
C ALA A 44 3.80 6.15 -4.63
N GLY A 45 3.58 4.89 -5.00
CA GLY A 45 4.36 4.21 -6.05
C GLY A 45 4.14 4.80 -7.45
N PHE A 46 2.90 5.14 -7.81
CA PHE A 46 2.60 5.80 -9.09
C PHE A 46 3.19 7.21 -9.17
N ASP A 47 3.17 7.94 -8.05
CA ASP A 47 3.73 9.28 -7.89
C ASP A 47 5.27 9.26 -7.71
N LYS A 48 5.90 8.08 -7.69
CA LYS A 48 7.34 7.87 -7.46
C LYS A 48 7.87 8.48 -6.16
N LYS A 49 7.00 8.57 -5.15
CA LYS A 49 7.32 9.04 -3.79
C LYS A 49 7.74 7.86 -2.91
N ASN A 50 8.95 7.37 -3.15
CA ASN A 50 9.47 6.16 -2.51
C ASN A 50 9.57 6.29 -0.98
N ASP A 51 9.85 7.49 -0.47
CA ASP A 51 9.86 7.79 0.97
C ASP A 51 8.47 7.67 1.61
N VAL A 52 7.44 8.22 0.95
CA VAL A 52 6.04 8.11 1.37
C VAL A 52 5.57 6.65 1.29
N GLN A 53 5.94 5.95 0.21
CA GLN A 53 5.62 4.55 0.01
C GLN A 53 6.25 3.68 1.10
N TYR A 54 7.55 3.89 1.41
CA TYR A 54 8.24 3.16 2.45
C TYR A 54 7.63 3.38 3.83
N ALA A 55 7.25 4.62 4.15
CA ALA A 55 6.59 4.94 5.43
C ALA A 55 5.20 4.30 5.59
N LEU A 56 4.63 3.74 4.52
CA LEU A 56 3.38 2.96 4.56
C LEU A 56 3.61 1.45 4.75
N TYR A 57 4.86 0.97 4.69
CA TYR A 57 5.20 -0.35 5.18
C TYR A 57 5.05 -0.45 6.70
N THR A 58 4.88 -1.67 7.18
CA THR A 58 4.77 -1.95 8.60
C THR A 58 6.09 -1.70 9.32
N ASP A 59 6.01 -1.04 10.46
CA ASP A 59 7.08 -0.84 11.43
C ASP A 59 6.99 -1.84 12.60
N ARG A 60 6.06 -2.80 12.53
CA ARG A 60 5.87 -3.80 13.58
C ARG A 60 7.10 -4.71 13.70
N PRO A 61 7.69 -4.86 14.90
CA PRO A 61 8.82 -5.75 15.11
C PRO A 61 8.54 -7.18 14.64
N GLY A 62 9.50 -7.79 13.93
CA GLY A 62 9.37 -9.14 13.37
C GLY A 62 8.75 -9.20 11.96
N TYR A 63 8.19 -8.10 11.45
CA TYR A 63 7.60 -8.03 10.11
C TYR A 63 8.35 -7.11 9.14
N VAL A 64 9.26 -6.28 9.64
CA VAL A 64 10.15 -5.45 8.83
C VAL A 64 11.12 -6.34 8.06
N GLN A 65 11.16 -6.20 6.74
CA GLN A 65 12.06 -6.99 5.87
C GLN A 65 13.34 -6.25 5.49
N TRP A 66 13.26 -4.93 5.29
CA TRP A 66 14.42 -4.08 4.97
C TRP A 66 14.27 -2.67 5.54
N SER A 67 15.40 -2.03 5.80
CA SER A 67 15.50 -0.65 6.29
C SER A 67 15.23 0.38 5.18
N LYS A 68 15.00 1.63 5.57
CA LYS A 68 14.82 2.74 4.63
C LYS A 68 16.07 2.93 3.74
N GLU A 69 17.25 2.80 4.33
CA GLU A 69 18.52 2.91 3.60
C GLU A 69 18.71 1.78 2.57
N GLU A 70 18.18 0.60 2.85
CA GLU A 70 18.14 -0.51 1.89
C GLU A 70 17.10 -0.26 0.81
N ASP A 71 15.92 0.27 1.16
CA ASP A 71 14.90 0.65 0.19
C ASP A 71 15.44 1.68 -0.82
N GLU A 72 16.10 2.74 -0.34
CA GLU A 72 16.69 3.78 -1.20
C GLU A 72 17.73 3.26 -2.19
N LYS A 73 18.31 2.08 -1.95
CA LYS A 73 19.27 1.43 -2.86
C LYS A 73 18.59 0.54 -3.92
N ILE A 74 17.29 0.26 -3.78
CA ILE A 74 16.52 -0.51 -4.77
C ILE A 74 16.44 0.29 -6.07
N PRO A 75 16.99 -0.23 -7.19
CA PRO A 75 16.91 0.42 -8.49
C PRO A 75 15.47 0.67 -8.92
N GLU A 76 15.23 1.77 -9.63
CA GLU A 76 13.89 2.10 -10.15
C GLU A 76 13.35 1.01 -11.08
N SER A 77 14.22 0.29 -11.79
CA SER A 77 13.87 -0.86 -12.63
C SER A 77 13.23 -2.01 -11.84
N ASP A 78 13.57 -2.13 -10.56
CA ASP A 78 13.18 -3.24 -9.70
C ASP A 78 11.91 -2.90 -8.89
N ARG A 79 11.43 -1.65 -8.99
CA ARG A 79 10.20 -1.16 -8.34
C ARG A 79 8.93 -1.39 -9.18
N GLY A 80 9.09 -1.95 -10.38
CA GLY A 80 8.01 -2.19 -11.34
C GLY A 80 7.56 -0.91 -12.06
N THR A 81 7.03 -1.09 -13.27
CA THR A 81 6.50 0.03 -14.06
C THR A 81 5.08 0.40 -13.63
N ASN A 82 4.63 1.61 -13.95
CA ASN A 82 3.26 2.02 -13.63
C ASN A 82 2.24 1.16 -14.40
N GLU A 83 2.57 0.67 -15.60
CA GLU A 83 1.72 -0.26 -16.37
C GLU A 83 1.56 -1.60 -15.65
N GLN A 84 2.67 -2.17 -15.14
CA GLN A 84 2.63 -3.42 -14.37
C GLN A 84 1.84 -3.25 -13.06
N ASN A 85 2.05 -2.12 -12.36
CA ASN A 85 1.32 -1.81 -11.15
C ASN A 85 -0.16 -1.52 -11.41
N PHE A 86 -0.52 -0.96 -12.56
CA PHE A 86 -1.91 -0.74 -12.94
C PHE A 86 -2.65 -2.07 -13.05
N GLU A 87 -2.13 -3.01 -13.84
CA GLU A 87 -2.75 -4.33 -13.99
C GLU A 87 -2.79 -5.09 -12.66
N ARG A 88 -1.70 -5.03 -11.88
CA ARG A 88 -1.62 -5.72 -10.58
C ARG A 88 -2.66 -5.25 -9.57
N TYR A 89 -3.08 -3.98 -9.62
CA TYR A 89 -3.95 -3.37 -8.60
C TYR A 89 -5.30 -2.88 -9.14
N LYS A 90 -5.68 -3.24 -10.37
CA LYS A 90 -6.85 -2.68 -11.07
C LYS A 90 -8.21 -2.79 -10.38
N ASN A 91 -8.36 -3.71 -9.42
CA ASN A 91 -9.60 -3.90 -8.65
C ASN A 91 -9.36 -3.89 -7.14
N ILE A 92 -8.24 -3.36 -6.65
CA ILE A 92 -7.95 -3.40 -5.20
C ILE A 92 -8.96 -2.60 -4.38
N ASP A 93 -9.52 -1.54 -4.94
CA ASP A 93 -10.54 -0.68 -4.35
C ASP A 93 -11.90 -1.39 -4.20
N LYS A 94 -12.17 -2.40 -5.03
CA LYS A 94 -13.33 -3.29 -4.96
C LYS A 94 -13.09 -4.53 -4.10
N GLY A 95 -11.86 -4.67 -3.57
CA GLY A 95 -11.46 -5.79 -2.75
C GLY A 95 -12.21 -5.86 -1.42
N LYS A 96 -12.05 -6.99 -0.74
CA LYS A 96 -12.58 -7.20 0.61
C LYS A 96 -11.44 -7.41 1.58
N PHE A 97 -11.46 -6.68 2.68
CA PHE A 97 -10.53 -6.96 3.77
C PHE A 97 -10.94 -8.22 4.54
N VAL A 98 -9.99 -9.14 4.68
CA VAL A 98 -10.12 -10.37 5.46
C VAL A 98 -9.10 -10.32 6.59
N GLN A 99 -9.60 -10.10 7.81
CA GLN A 99 -8.76 -10.11 9.00
C GLN A 99 -8.50 -11.54 9.46
N THR A 100 -7.23 -11.91 9.62
CA THR A 100 -6.79 -13.27 9.99
C THR A 100 -6.33 -13.38 11.43
N SER A 101 -5.94 -12.27 12.06
CA SER A 101 -5.60 -12.19 13.48
C SER A 101 -5.92 -10.81 14.05
N ASN A 102 -5.55 -10.53 15.30
CA ASN A 102 -5.75 -9.20 15.90
C ASN A 102 -4.98 -8.09 15.18
N TYR A 103 -3.92 -8.44 14.45
CA TYR A 103 -3.02 -7.48 13.82
C TYR A 103 -2.60 -7.88 12.40
N GLU A 104 -3.13 -8.96 11.84
CA GLU A 104 -2.87 -9.38 10.46
C GLU A 104 -4.18 -9.48 9.68
N GLY A 105 -4.08 -9.20 8.40
CA GLY A 105 -5.13 -9.47 7.42
C GLY A 105 -4.60 -9.27 6.01
N TYR A 106 -5.49 -9.42 5.05
CA TYR A 106 -5.18 -9.13 3.67
C TYR A 106 -6.40 -8.58 2.95
N ILE A 107 -6.18 -7.78 1.91
CA ILE A 107 -7.23 -7.38 0.98
C ILE A 107 -7.26 -8.44 -0.11
N GLU A 108 -8.39 -9.13 -0.22
CA GLU A 108 -8.66 -10.06 -1.31
C GLU A 108 -9.30 -9.31 -2.47
N TYR A 109 -8.72 -9.41 -3.67
CA TYR A 109 -9.22 -8.71 -4.85
C TYR A 109 -8.89 -9.47 -6.15
N ASP A 110 -9.60 -9.13 -7.22
CA ASP A 110 -9.40 -9.73 -8.54
C ASP A 110 -8.25 -9.02 -9.27
N SER A 111 -7.08 -9.65 -9.37
CA SER A 111 -5.92 -9.09 -10.09
C SER A 111 -5.95 -9.35 -11.59
N SER A 112 -6.92 -10.12 -12.07
CA SER A 112 -7.12 -10.40 -13.49
C SER A 112 -8.61 -10.30 -13.84
N ASP A 113 -8.93 -10.30 -15.14
CA ASP A 113 -10.32 -10.35 -15.59
C ASP A 113 -10.95 -11.72 -15.35
N ASN A 114 -10.15 -12.71 -14.91
CA ASN A 114 -10.65 -13.98 -14.42
C ASN A 114 -10.93 -13.87 -12.90
N PRO A 115 -12.21 -13.88 -12.48
CA PRO A 115 -12.60 -13.73 -11.08
C PRO A 115 -12.25 -14.94 -10.21
N GLU A 116 -11.81 -16.06 -10.81
CA GLU A 116 -11.31 -17.23 -10.08
C GLU A 116 -9.88 -17.03 -9.55
N ILE A 117 -9.13 -16.06 -10.11
CA ILE A 117 -7.76 -15.74 -9.69
C ILE A 117 -7.81 -14.58 -8.71
N LYS A 118 -7.84 -14.90 -7.41
CA LYS A 118 -7.74 -13.92 -6.33
C LYS A 118 -6.29 -13.56 -6.03
N SER A 119 -6.05 -12.30 -5.72
CA SER A 119 -4.80 -11.81 -5.14
C SER A 119 -5.02 -11.31 -3.72
N GLY A 120 -3.99 -11.47 -2.90
CA GLY A 120 -3.99 -11.01 -1.51
C GLY A 120 -2.97 -9.90 -1.31
N PHE A 121 -3.42 -8.72 -0.89
CA PHE A 121 -2.56 -7.62 -0.48
C PHE A 121 -2.42 -7.64 1.05
N LYS A 122 -1.27 -8.08 1.55
CA LYS A 122 -1.07 -8.32 2.97
C LYS A 122 -0.94 -7.02 3.77
N MET A 123 -1.65 -6.96 4.90
CA MET A 123 -1.73 -5.82 5.79
C MET A 123 -1.41 -6.24 7.23
N ILE A 124 -0.63 -5.42 7.92
CA ILE A 124 -0.23 -5.64 9.31
C ILE A 124 -0.54 -4.37 10.11
N LYS A 125 -1.30 -4.51 11.18
CA LYS A 125 -1.59 -3.43 12.12
C LYS A 125 -0.38 -3.22 13.02
N ASN A 126 0.13 -1.99 13.05
CA ASN A 126 1.22 -1.63 13.94
C ASN A 126 0.76 -1.49 15.40
N GLU A 127 1.69 -1.19 16.29
CA GLU A 127 1.41 -1.09 17.74
C GLU A 127 0.49 0.11 18.08
N ASN A 128 0.44 1.12 17.21
CA ASN A 128 -0.46 2.28 17.34
C ASN A 128 -1.86 2.01 16.78
N GLY A 129 -2.14 0.80 16.29
CA GLY A 129 -3.46 0.43 15.77
C GLY A 129 -3.72 0.84 14.31
N VAL A 130 -2.72 1.41 13.63
CA VAL A 130 -2.79 1.80 12.21
C VAL A 130 -2.45 0.61 11.32
N TRP A 131 -3.29 0.33 10.34
CA TRP A 131 -2.98 -0.69 9.32
C TRP A 131 -1.84 -0.21 8.42
N LYS A 132 -0.91 -1.11 8.12
CA LYS A 132 0.27 -0.87 7.27
C LYS A 132 0.45 -1.99 6.27
N VAL A 133 1.16 -1.70 5.19
CA VAL A 133 1.45 -2.68 4.15
C VAL A 133 2.50 -3.65 4.68
N ALA A 134 2.27 -4.95 4.54
CA ALA A 134 3.32 -5.92 4.78
C ALA A 134 4.36 -5.83 3.66
N PHE A 135 5.65 -5.95 3.99
CA PHE A 135 6.70 -6.03 2.99
C PHE A 135 6.40 -7.19 2.03
N MET A 136 6.26 -6.86 0.75
CA MET A 136 6.03 -7.82 -0.31
C MET A 136 7.38 -8.20 -0.93
N PRO A 137 7.64 -9.49 -1.21
CA PRO A 137 8.84 -9.86 -1.93
C PRO A 137 8.88 -9.13 -3.28
N THR A 138 10.03 -8.56 -3.63
CA THR A 138 10.31 -8.14 -5.00
C THR A 138 10.33 -9.42 -5.85
N GLN A 139 9.34 -9.57 -6.74
CA GLN A 139 9.25 -10.69 -7.68
C GLN A 139 9.87 -10.34 -9.01
#